data_AF-A0A2D7K9Q5-F1
#
_entry.id   AF-A0A2D7K9Q5-F1
#
_cell.length_a   1.000
_cell.length_b   1.000
_cell.length_c   1.000
_cell.angle_alpha   90.00
_cell.angle_beta   90.00
_cell.angle_gamma   90.00
#
_symmetry.space_group_name_H-M   'P 1'
#
loop_
_entity.id
_entity.type
_entity.pdbx_description
1 polymer ?
#
loop_
_entity_poly.entity_id
_entity_poly.type
_entity_poly.pdbx_seq_one_letter_code
_entity_poly.pdbx_strand_id
1 'polypeptide(L)'
;MNSSQMLKHCNRQAKLYCNEYKSIFFVLILAHTIGKLHLLYVKYYIKYDINMYKKNSRGLRILDTTKFQEIDFKENKQKLIKRHIYMHNYEIFFIVNPIHGLVNIDTFKKNIFAHTKYHLNQFGVL
;
A
#
# COMPACT_ATOMS: atom_id res chain seq x y z
N MET A 1 -12.39 10.29 -3.41
CA MET A 1 -12.02 9.80 -2.07
C MET A 1 -11.73 11.01 -1.21
N ASN A 2 -12.36 11.15 -0.03
CA ASN A 2 -12.02 12.21 0.94
C ASN A 2 -10.85 11.76 1.86
N SER A 3 -10.36 12.65 2.74
CA SER A 3 -9.19 12.39 3.58
C SER A 3 -9.36 11.18 4.51
N SER A 4 -10.54 11.01 5.13
CA SER A 4 -10.84 9.85 5.98
C SER A 4 -10.84 8.55 5.16
N GLN A 5 -11.45 8.57 3.98
CA GLN A 5 -11.45 7.45 3.06
C GLN A 5 -10.02 7.11 2.56
N MET A 6 -9.16 8.12 2.37
CA MET A 6 -7.75 7.94 2.00
C MET A 6 -6.94 7.27 3.11
N LEU A 7 -7.12 7.69 4.37
CA LEU A 7 -6.46 7.02 5.50
C LEU A 7 -6.93 5.58 5.65
N LYS A 8 -8.22 5.31 5.47
CA LYS A 8 -8.75 3.94 5.46
C LYS A 8 -8.17 3.12 4.30
N HIS A 9 -8.01 3.73 3.11
CA HIS A 9 -7.41 3.10 1.94
C HIS A 9 -5.95 2.70 2.22
N CYS A 10 -5.14 3.62 2.74
CA CYS A 10 -3.74 3.35 3.07
C CYS A 10 -3.61 2.25 4.15
N ASN A 11 -4.49 2.26 5.16
CA ASN A 11 -4.55 1.18 6.16
C ASN A 11 -4.86 -0.18 5.52
N ARG A 12 -5.83 -0.25 4.60
CA ARG A 12 -6.14 -1.48 3.86
C ARG A 12 -4.98 -1.93 2.98
N GLN A 13 -4.30 -1.01 2.31
CA GLN A 13 -3.11 -1.33 1.53
C GLN A 13 -2.03 -1.98 2.41
N ALA A 14 -1.73 -1.37 3.56
CA ALA A 14 -0.76 -1.92 4.50
C ALA A 14 -1.19 -3.30 5.05
N LYS A 15 -2.49 -3.53 5.27
CA LYS A 15 -3.04 -4.85 5.65
C LYS A 15 -2.84 -5.89 4.57
N LEU A 16 -3.14 -5.52 3.32
CA LEU A 16 -2.91 -6.38 2.17
C LEU A 16 -1.44 -6.73 2.03
N TYR A 17 -0.55 -5.76 2.21
CA TYR A 17 0.88 -6.01 2.11
C TYR A 17 1.40 -6.96 3.19
N CYS A 18 0.87 -6.88 4.41
CA CYS A 18 1.20 -7.79 5.51
C CYS A 18 0.45 -9.13 5.47
N ASN A 19 -0.24 -9.46 4.37
CA ASN A 19 -1.01 -10.71 4.25
C ASN A 19 -2.10 -10.90 5.31
N GLU A 20 -2.71 -9.81 5.80
CA GLU A 20 -3.82 -9.89 6.77
C GLU A 20 -5.18 -10.19 6.13
N TYR A 21 -5.25 -10.26 4.79
CA TYR A 21 -6.46 -10.67 4.07
C TYR A 21 -6.31 -12.10 3.57
N LYS A 22 -7.28 -12.96 3.90
CA LYS A 22 -7.39 -14.30 3.30
C LYS A 22 -7.60 -14.16 1.80
N SER A 23 -6.60 -14.52 1.01
CA SER A 23 -6.65 -14.47 -0.45
C SER A 23 -6.75 -15.88 -1.03
N ILE A 24 -7.54 -16.04 -2.09
CA ILE A 24 -7.70 -17.32 -2.81
C ILE A 24 -6.45 -17.56 -3.68
N PHE A 25 -6.00 -18.81 -3.79
CA PHE A 25 -4.76 -19.20 -4.49
C PHE A 25 -4.61 -18.61 -5.90
N PHE A 26 -5.67 -18.64 -6.73
CA PHE A 26 -5.65 -18.05 -8.08
C PHE A 26 -5.45 -16.53 -8.09
N VAL A 27 -6.03 -15.83 -7.12
CA VAL A 27 -5.88 -14.37 -6.97
C VAL A 27 -4.44 -14.04 -6.60
N LEU A 28 -3.77 -14.88 -5.79
CA LEU A 28 -2.36 -14.71 -5.45
C LEU A 28 -1.45 -14.86 -6.68
N ILE A 29 -1.69 -15.85 -7.55
CA ILE A 29 -0.88 -16.05 -8.75
C ILE A 29 -0.98 -14.83 -9.69
N LEU A 30 -2.19 -14.38 -10.01
CA LEU A 30 -2.38 -13.22 -10.87
C LEU A 30 -1.81 -11.94 -10.25
N ALA A 31 -2.04 -11.76 -8.95
CA ALA A 31 -1.48 -10.63 -8.20
C ALA A 31 0.05 -10.65 -8.26
N HIS A 32 0.70 -11.81 -8.09
CA HIS A 32 2.16 -11.95 -8.17
C HIS A 32 2.72 -11.53 -9.53
N THR A 33 2.08 -11.92 -10.64
CA THR A 33 2.57 -11.54 -11.99
C THR A 33 2.48 -10.04 -12.22
N ILE A 34 1.31 -9.46 -11.97
CA ILE A 34 1.08 -8.00 -12.13
C ILE A 34 1.92 -7.22 -11.13
N GLY A 35 2.01 -7.70 -9.90
CA GLY A 35 2.76 -7.07 -8.82
C GLY A 35 4.25 -7.07 -9.07
N LYS A 36 4.84 -8.13 -9.63
CA LYS A 36 6.25 -8.13 -10.04
C LYS A 36 6.51 -7.08 -11.12
N LEU A 37 5.65 -6.96 -12.13
CA LEU A 37 5.76 -5.92 -13.15
C LEU A 37 5.64 -4.52 -12.55
N HIS A 38 4.67 -4.33 -11.64
CA HIS A 38 4.52 -3.08 -10.90
C HIS A 38 5.77 -2.75 -10.09
N LEU A 39 6.38 -3.73 -9.43
CA LEU A 39 7.58 -3.54 -8.64
C LEU A 39 8.78 -3.13 -9.51
N LEU A 40 8.94 -3.75 -10.68
CA LEU A 40 9.97 -3.36 -11.65
C LEU A 40 9.75 -1.92 -12.13
N TYR A 41 8.52 -1.55 -12.46
CA TYR A 41 8.16 -0.19 -12.85
C TYR A 41 8.49 0.82 -11.73
N VAL A 42 8.09 0.54 -10.49
CA VAL A 42 8.34 1.41 -9.34
C VAL A 42 9.84 1.55 -9.07
N LYS A 43 10.59 0.45 -9.13
CA LYS A 43 12.02 0.41 -8.79
C LYS A 43 12.89 1.07 -9.86
N TYR A 44 12.63 0.80 -11.13
CA TYR A 44 13.54 1.17 -12.22
C TYR A 44 13.09 2.41 -13.00
N TYR A 45 11.78 2.59 -13.20
CA TYR A 45 11.26 3.72 -13.97
C TYR A 45 10.94 4.92 -13.08
N ILE A 46 10.10 4.70 -12.05
CA ILE A 46 9.68 5.76 -11.12
C ILE A 46 10.74 6.05 -10.06
N LYS A 47 11.57 5.05 -9.72
CA LYS A 47 12.62 5.13 -8.69
C LYS A 47 12.09 5.68 -7.35
N TYR A 48 10.84 5.36 -7.01
CA TYR A 48 10.13 5.87 -5.83
C TYR A 48 9.95 7.40 -5.76
N ASP A 49 10.13 8.13 -6.87
CA ASP A 49 9.77 9.54 -6.95
C ASP A 49 8.25 9.68 -7.04
N ILE A 50 7.63 10.16 -5.96
CA ILE A 50 6.18 10.35 -5.85
C ILE A 50 5.60 11.28 -6.93
N ASN A 51 6.40 12.18 -7.49
CA ASN A 51 5.96 13.14 -8.50
C ASN A 51 5.88 12.52 -9.89
N MET A 52 6.59 11.40 -10.11
CA MET A 52 6.57 10.67 -11.38
C MET A 52 5.40 9.68 -11.49
N TYR A 53 4.71 9.38 -10.38
CA TYR A 53 3.55 8.47 -10.42
C TYR A 53 2.42 9.09 -11.24
N LYS A 54 1.93 8.33 -12.23
CA LYS A 54 0.70 8.70 -12.95
C LYS A 54 -0.50 8.71 -12.00
N LYS A 55 -1.50 9.54 -12.30
CA LYS A 55 -2.79 9.60 -11.58
C LYS A 55 -3.38 8.19 -11.37
N ASN A 56 -4.07 8.03 -10.24
CA ASN A 56 -4.59 6.76 -9.74
C ASN A 56 -5.25 5.91 -10.84
N SER A 57 -4.74 4.70 -11.04
CA SER A 57 -5.40 3.69 -11.86
C SER A 57 -6.49 2.96 -11.04
N ARG A 58 -7.31 2.16 -11.73
CA ARG A 58 -8.35 1.35 -11.08
C ARG A 58 -7.68 0.25 -10.25
N GLY A 59 -7.63 0.45 -8.93
CA GLY A 59 -7.02 -0.49 -7.98
C GLY A 59 -7.89 -1.71 -7.65
N LEU A 60 -7.39 -2.57 -6.77
CA LEU A 60 -8.12 -3.74 -6.27
C LEU A 60 -9.39 -3.31 -5.51
N ARG A 61 -10.52 -4.00 -5.75
CA ARG A 61 -11.82 -3.68 -5.13
C ARG A 61 -11.77 -3.68 -3.59
N ILE A 62 -10.92 -4.51 -2.98
CA ILE A 62 -10.75 -4.55 -1.51
C ILE A 62 -10.23 -3.21 -0.95
N LEU A 63 -9.51 -2.45 -1.75
CA LEU A 63 -8.93 -1.16 -1.37
C LEU A 63 -9.90 0.00 -1.60
N ASP A 64 -11.03 -0.22 -2.28
CA ASP A 64 -12.02 0.81 -2.53
C ASP A 64 -12.73 1.20 -1.23
N THR A 65 -12.53 2.46 -0.82
CA THR A 65 -13.12 3.05 0.38
C THR A 65 -14.18 4.11 0.06
N THR A 66 -14.49 4.35 -1.20
CA THR A 66 -15.42 5.41 -1.63
C THR A 66 -16.84 5.20 -1.12
N LYS A 67 -17.23 3.95 -0.88
CA LYS A 67 -18.57 3.58 -0.38
C LYS A 67 -18.77 3.81 1.11
N PHE A 68 -17.71 4.12 1.87
CA PHE A 68 -17.79 4.33 3.31
C PHE A 68 -18.02 5.82 3.59
N GLN A 69 -19.10 6.13 4.29
CA GLN A 69 -19.48 7.51 4.61
C GLN A 69 -18.97 7.92 6.00
N GLU A 70 -19.12 7.06 7.01
CA GLU A 70 -18.70 7.32 8.38
C GLU A 70 -17.33 6.66 8.66
N ILE A 71 -16.26 7.42 8.46
CA ILE A 71 -14.90 6.99 8.82
C ILE A 71 -14.32 7.99 9.81
N ASP A 72 -14.00 7.52 11.01
CA ASP A 72 -13.24 8.29 11.99
C ASP A 72 -11.82 8.57 11.48
N PHE A 73 -11.56 9.83 11.17
CA PHE A 73 -10.26 10.30 10.70
C PHE A 73 -9.16 10.07 11.73
N LYS A 74 -9.39 10.45 13.00
CA LYS A 74 -8.39 10.42 14.07
C LYS A 74 -8.00 8.98 14.37
N GLU A 75 -8.97 8.08 14.44
CA GLU A 75 -8.74 6.66 14.64
C GLU A 75 -7.93 6.06 13.49
N ASN A 76 -8.31 6.32 12.22
CA ASN A 76 -7.60 5.78 11.06
C ASN A 76 -6.19 6.35 10.92
N LYS A 77 -5.98 7.62 11.28
CA LYS A 77 -4.65 8.23 11.35
C LYS A 77 -3.76 7.49 12.36
N GLN A 78 -4.26 7.27 13.59
CA GLN A 78 -3.51 6.56 14.62
C GLN A 78 -3.20 5.11 14.23
N LYS A 79 -4.18 4.40 13.63
CA LYS A 79 -3.95 3.05 13.08
C LYS A 79 -2.84 3.04 12.03
N LEU A 80 -2.86 4.00 11.10
CA LEU A 80 -1.85 4.07 10.05
C LEU A 80 -0.46 4.35 10.61
N ILE A 81 -0.33 5.27 11.56
CA ILE A 81 0.94 5.59 12.24
C ILE A 81 1.49 4.35 12.97
N LYS A 82 0.68 3.71 13.82
CA LYS A 82 1.08 2.50 14.55
C LYS A 82 1.55 1.41 13.60
N ARG A 83 0.87 1.28 12.46
CA ARG A 83 1.21 0.29 11.45
C ARG A 83 2.54 0.59 10.76
N HIS A 84 2.79 1.85 10.40
CA HIS A 84 4.10 2.27 9.86
C HIS A 84 5.23 2.01 10.85
N ILE A 85 5.05 2.33 12.14
CA ILE A 85 6.03 2.02 13.19
C ILE A 85 6.28 0.51 13.27
N TYR A 86 5.21 -0.29 13.35
CA TYR A 86 5.31 -1.75 13.40
C TYR A 86 6.07 -2.33 12.19
N MET A 87 5.75 -1.89 10.98
CA MET A 87 6.42 -2.35 9.76
C MET A 87 7.88 -1.87 9.67
N HIS A 88 8.17 -0.66 10.16
CA HIS A 88 9.54 -0.13 10.21
C HIS A 88 10.44 -0.99 11.10
N ASN A 89 9.89 -1.52 12.19
CA ASN A 89 10.60 -2.34 13.17
C ASN A 89 10.68 -3.84 12.79
N TYR A 90 10.27 -4.23 11.57
CA TYR A 90 10.52 -5.60 11.12
C TYR A 90 12.02 -5.86 10.95
N GLU A 91 12.51 -6.91 11.62
CA GLU A 91 13.92 -7.37 11.63
C GLU A 91 14.17 -8.58 10.71
N ILE A 92 13.18 -8.99 9.91
CA ILE A 92 13.32 -10.09 8.93
C ILE A 92 13.96 -9.60 7.64
N PHE A 93 14.72 -10.46 6.95
CA PHE A 93 15.35 -10.11 5.66
C PHE A 93 14.35 -10.07 4.49
N PHE A 94 13.38 -10.99 4.47
CA PHE A 94 12.39 -11.13 3.40
C PHE A 94 10.99 -11.35 3.96
N ILE A 95 9.98 -10.92 3.20
CA ILE A 95 8.57 -11.13 3.52
C ILE A 95 7.81 -11.61 2.28
N VAL A 96 6.86 -12.51 2.47
CA VAL A 96 5.93 -12.93 1.43
C VAL A 96 4.78 -11.94 1.39
N ASN A 97 4.72 -11.15 0.31
CA ASN A 97 3.71 -10.16 0.06
C ASN A 97 2.64 -10.73 -0.90
N PRO A 98 1.34 -10.60 -0.62
CA PRO A 98 0.28 -11.14 -1.49
C PRO A 98 0.22 -10.56 -2.90
N ILE A 99 0.85 -9.40 -3.14
CA ILE A 99 0.90 -8.74 -4.44
C ILE A 99 2.24 -9.03 -5.13
N HIS A 100 3.36 -8.97 -4.42
CA HIS A 100 4.68 -9.02 -5.04
C HIS A 100 5.40 -10.39 -4.91
N GLY A 101 4.83 -11.32 -4.14
CA GLY A 101 5.51 -12.56 -3.74
C GLY A 101 6.62 -12.28 -2.72
N LEU A 102 7.70 -13.04 -2.77
CA LEU A 102 8.86 -12.85 -1.89
C LEU A 102 9.59 -11.55 -2.24
N VAL A 103 9.69 -10.63 -1.27
CA VAL A 103 10.37 -9.33 -1.42
C VAL A 103 11.30 -9.07 -0.25
N ASN A 104 12.41 -8.36 -0.50
CA ASN A 104 13.29 -7.94 0.60
C ASN A 104 12.58 -6.89 1.47
N ILE A 105 13.00 -6.82 2.73
CA ILE A 105 12.32 -5.98 3.72
C ILE A 105 12.41 -4.49 3.39
N ASP A 106 13.53 -4.03 2.82
CA ASP A 106 13.71 -2.63 2.44
C ASP A 106 12.74 -2.21 1.34
N THR A 107 12.55 -3.05 0.33
CA THR A 107 11.60 -2.84 -0.77
C THR A 107 10.18 -2.86 -0.24
N PHE A 108 9.87 -3.79 0.67
CA PHE A 108 8.58 -3.84 1.35
C PHE A 108 8.27 -2.53 2.08
N LYS A 109 9.19 -2.08 2.95
CA LYS A 109 9.07 -0.82 3.72
C LYS A 109 8.93 0.38 2.77
N LYS A 110 9.79 0.48 1.74
CA LYS A 110 9.74 1.56 0.74
C LYS A 110 8.42 1.61 -0.02
N ASN A 111 7.88 0.47 -0.44
CA ASN A 111 6.62 0.44 -1.19
C ASN A 111 5.45 1.00 -0.37
N ILE A 112 5.33 0.61 0.90
CA ILE A 112 4.22 1.05 1.75
C ILE A 112 4.37 2.52 2.13
N PHE A 113 5.61 2.95 2.39
CA PHE A 113 5.92 4.35 2.65
C PHE A 113 5.62 5.21 1.44
N ALA A 114 6.12 4.84 0.26
CA ALA A 114 5.88 5.56 -0.99
C ALA A 114 4.40 5.64 -1.35
N HIS A 115 3.63 4.56 -1.15
CA HIS A 115 2.18 4.57 -1.35
C HIS A 115 1.48 5.60 -0.45
N THR A 116 1.81 5.61 0.85
CA THR A 116 1.23 6.57 1.80
C THR A 116 1.64 8.00 1.44
N LYS A 117 2.93 8.21 1.14
CA LYS A 117 3.50 9.50 0.74
C LYS A 117 2.83 10.04 -0.53
N TYR A 118 2.66 9.20 -1.54
CA TYR A 118 2.00 9.56 -2.79
C TYR A 118 0.56 10.05 -2.55
N HIS A 119 -0.22 9.35 -1.71
CA HIS A 119 -1.58 9.79 -1.41
C HIS A 119 -1.62 11.05 -0.54
N LEU A 120 -0.68 11.25 0.38
CA LEU A 120 -0.56 12.52 1.11
C LEU A 120 -0.26 13.69 0.15
N ASN A 121 0.61 13.48 -0.83
CA ASN A 121 0.92 14.49 -1.86
C ASN A 121 -0.31 14.84 -2.71
N GLN A 122 -1.12 13.85 -3.10
CA GLN A 122 -2.37 14.10 -3.84
C GLN A 122 -3.38 14.97 -3.08
N PHE A 123 -3.29 15.01 -1.76
CA PHE A 123 -4.13 15.84 -0.90
C PHE A 123 -3.46 17.16 -0.50
N GLY A 124 -2.24 17.45 -0.99
CA GLY A 124 -1.54 18.70 -0.73
C GLY A 124 -1.07 18.88 0.71
N VAL A 125 -0.73 17.78 1.39
CA VAL A 125 -0.30 17.80 2.81
C VAL A 125 1.15 17.34 3.01
N LEU A 126 1.97 17.42 1.94
CA LEU A 126 3.41 17.15 1.94
C LEU A 126 4.18 18.31 1.31
#